data_AF-A0A9X1IIQ4-F1
#
_entry.id   AF-A0A9X1IIQ4-F1
#
_cell.length_a   1.000
_cell.length_b   1.000
_cell.length_c   1.000
_cell.angle_alpha   90.00
_cell.angle_beta   90.00
_cell.angle_gamma   90.00
#
_symmetry.space_group_name_H-M   'P 1'
#
loop_
_entity.id
_entity.type
_entity.pdbx_description
1 polymer ?
#
loop_
_entity_poly.entity_id
_entity_poly.type
_entity_poly.pdbx_seq_one_letter_code
_entity_poly.pdbx_strand_id
1 'polypeptide(L)'
;MTSDTTVVALRQPEAVDDPLTAVLRSGARRLLAQAVEAEAEAFLAEMRGQRLPDGRERLVRHGHGPERLVQTGIGPVPVRRVKLRDRGAGPEGERIRFASNILPRWARRTPSLDALLPILYLRGVSMGDFQEALGALLGRDAPNLSPAAIARLRDSWQADHARWQRRDLAVRHYAYLWADGIYLQARMEPQAECMLVLIGATPEGKKELVGFQVGVR
;
A
#
# COMPACT_ATOMS: atom_id res chain seq x y z
N MET A 1 7.45 6.24 44.15
CA MET A 1 6.11 5.88 44.65
C MET A 1 5.51 4.90 43.66
N THR A 2 5.50 3.63 44.02
CA THR A 2 4.92 2.52 43.27
C THR A 2 3.40 2.65 43.33
N SER A 3 2.78 2.96 42.19
CA SER A 3 1.32 3.00 42.07
C SER A 3 0.81 1.60 41.78
N ASP A 4 0.61 0.80 42.83
CA ASP A 4 -0.16 -0.45 42.79
C ASP A 4 -1.62 -0.11 42.51
N THR A 5 -1.98 -0.02 41.24
CA THR A 5 -3.36 0.20 40.81
C THR A 5 -4.00 -1.15 40.48
N THR A 6 -4.77 -1.69 41.43
CA THR A 6 -5.57 -2.92 41.29
C THR A 6 -6.87 -2.68 40.50
N VAL A 7 -6.81 -1.89 39.43
CA VAL A 7 -7.96 -1.68 38.54
C VAL A 7 -7.82 -2.66 37.38
N VAL A 8 -8.45 -3.82 37.52
CA VAL A 8 -8.61 -4.76 36.40
C VAL A 8 -9.71 -4.19 35.51
N ALA A 9 -9.32 -3.66 34.34
CA ALA A 9 -10.28 -3.21 33.34
C ALA A 9 -11.20 -4.39 32.95
N LEU A 10 -12.52 -4.16 32.94
CA LEU A 10 -13.50 -5.14 32.51
C LEU A 10 -13.23 -5.49 31.04
N ARG A 11 -12.78 -6.73 30.80
CA ARG A 11 -12.43 -7.23 29.47
C ARG A 11 -13.69 -7.35 28.63
N GLN A 12 -13.71 -6.64 27.51
CA GLN A 12 -14.73 -6.91 26.49
C GLN A 12 -14.40 -8.25 25.83
N PRO A 13 -15.39 -9.15 25.61
CA PRO A 13 -15.17 -10.49 25.05
C PRO A 13 -14.41 -10.52 23.72
N GLU A 14 -14.48 -9.44 22.95
CA GLU A 14 -13.89 -9.30 21.62
C GLU A 14 -12.59 -8.46 21.62
N ALA A 15 -12.04 -8.15 22.80
CA ALA A 15 -10.74 -7.50 22.95
C ALA A 15 -9.67 -8.57 23.21
N VAL A 16 -8.91 -8.91 22.16
CA VAL A 16 -7.71 -9.75 22.31
C VAL A 16 -6.62 -8.89 22.95
N ASP A 17 -6.28 -9.22 24.19
CA ASP A 17 -5.12 -8.62 24.87
C ASP A 17 -3.86 -9.33 24.37
N ASP A 18 -3.13 -8.66 23.48
CA ASP A 18 -1.89 -9.17 22.88
C ASP A 18 -0.68 -8.35 23.39
N PRO A 19 -0.13 -8.72 24.56
CA PRO A 19 1.00 -8.00 25.15
C PRO A 19 2.27 -8.14 24.29
N LEU A 20 2.43 -9.23 23.54
CA LEU A 20 3.56 -9.42 22.63
C LEU A 20 3.50 -8.38 21.50
N THR A 21 2.36 -8.27 20.83
CA THR A 21 2.17 -7.27 19.77
C THR A 21 2.25 -5.85 20.30
N ALA A 22 1.81 -5.58 21.53
CA ALA A 22 1.97 -4.27 22.16
C ALA A 22 3.46 -3.89 22.34
N VAL A 23 4.30 -4.81 22.82
CA VAL A 23 5.75 -4.61 22.94
C VAL A 23 6.38 -4.41 21.56
N LEU A 24 6.03 -5.24 20.57
CA LEU A 24 6.53 -5.12 19.20
C LEU A 24 6.14 -3.78 18.56
N ARG A 25 4.90 -3.32 18.73
CA ARG A 25 4.42 -2.03 18.21
C ARG A 25 5.13 -0.85 18.85
N SER A 26 5.37 -0.92 20.16
CA SER A 26 6.16 0.08 20.89
C SER A 26 7.62 0.13 20.39
N GLY A 27 8.23 -1.03 20.18
CA GLY A 27 9.57 -1.14 19.59
C GLY A 27 9.63 -0.59 18.17
N ALA A 28 8.69 -1.01 17.31
CA ALA A 28 8.59 -0.56 15.92
C ALA A 28 8.41 0.95 15.81
N ARG A 29 7.61 1.57 16.68
CA ARG A 29 7.46 3.03 16.75
C ARG A 29 8.81 3.73 16.98
N ARG A 30 9.60 3.25 17.96
CA ARG A 30 10.90 3.83 18.28
C ARG A 30 11.89 3.65 17.12
N LEU A 31 11.99 2.44 16.58
CA LEU A 31 12.88 2.12 15.47
C LEU A 31 12.54 2.91 14.21
N LEU A 32 11.25 3.04 13.87
CA LEU A 32 10.82 3.82 12.71
C LEU A 32 11.15 5.31 12.87
N ALA A 33 10.95 5.88 14.07
CA ALA A 33 11.33 7.25 14.35
C ALA A 33 12.84 7.45 14.19
N GLN A 34 13.66 6.56 14.76
CA GLN A 34 15.12 6.60 14.62
C GLN A 34 15.56 6.50 13.15
N ALA A 35 14.96 5.59 12.38
CA ALA A 35 15.32 5.38 10.98
C ALA A 35 14.98 6.59 10.10
N VAL A 36 13.81 7.20 10.28
CA VAL A 36 13.42 8.43 9.56
C VAL A 36 14.31 9.61 9.94
N GLU A 37 14.74 9.70 11.20
CA GLU A 37 15.70 10.71 11.65
C GLU A 37 17.08 10.51 11.02
N ALA A 38 17.57 9.28 10.99
CA ALA A 38 18.85 8.93 10.39
C ALA A 38 18.86 9.22 8.88
N GLU A 39 17.78 8.93 8.17
CA GLU A 39 17.62 9.25 6.74
C GLU A 39 17.67 10.77 6.50
N ALA A 40 17.00 11.56 7.34
CA ALA A 40 17.04 13.01 7.24
C ALA A 40 18.44 13.60 7.56
N GLU A 41 19.14 13.02 8.54
CA GLU A 41 20.50 13.41 8.90
C GLU A 41 21.48 13.09 7.77
N ALA A 42 21.38 11.91 7.16
CA ALA A 42 22.18 11.52 6.00
C ALA A 42 21.97 12.48 4.83
N PHE A 43 20.72 12.84 4.55
CA PHE A 43 20.39 13.83 3.52
C PHE A 43 20.96 15.22 3.84
N LEU A 44 20.89 15.68 5.10
CA LEU A 44 21.52 16.95 5.48
C LEU A 44 23.03 16.92 5.32
N ALA A 45 23.68 15.79 5.68
CA ALA A 45 25.11 15.60 5.54
C ALA A 45 25.56 15.70 4.07
N GLU A 46 24.84 15.06 3.15
CA GLU A 46 25.07 15.14 1.70
C GLU A 46 24.96 16.59 1.20
N MET A 47 24.04 17.37 1.78
CA MET A 47 23.73 18.73 1.34
C MET A 47 24.57 19.82 2.04
N ARG A 48 25.51 19.48 2.93
CA ARG A 48 26.34 20.44 3.70
C ARG A 48 27.14 21.41 2.84
N GLY A 49 27.53 20.99 1.63
CA GLY A 49 28.24 21.85 0.67
C GLY A 49 27.37 22.97 0.10
N GLN A 50 26.04 22.84 0.16
CA GLN A 50 25.13 23.86 -0.33
C GLN A 50 24.85 24.91 0.74
N ARG A 51 25.51 26.06 0.60
CA ARG A 51 25.36 27.21 1.48
C ARG A 51 24.69 28.37 0.77
N LEU A 52 24.06 29.23 1.57
CA LEU A 52 23.56 30.51 1.11
C LEU A 52 24.73 31.48 0.85
N PRO A 53 24.52 32.57 0.09
CA PRO A 53 25.54 33.60 -0.12
C PRO A 53 26.10 34.21 1.17
N ASP A 54 25.32 34.19 2.25
CA ASP A 54 25.71 34.66 3.58
C ASP A 54 26.46 33.60 4.43
N GLY A 55 26.81 32.46 3.84
CA GLY A 55 27.57 31.39 4.49
C GLY A 55 26.75 30.45 5.38
N ARG A 56 25.45 30.71 5.59
CA ARG A 56 24.57 29.81 6.36
C ARG A 56 24.22 28.55 5.54
N GLU A 57 23.90 27.46 6.24
CA GLU A 57 23.39 26.26 5.59
C GLU A 57 22.10 26.54 4.82
N ARG A 58 22.04 26.05 3.57
CA ARG A 58 20.85 26.20 2.73
C ARG A 58 19.70 25.35 3.23
N LEU A 59 19.96 24.10 3.62
CA LEU A 59 18.96 23.18 4.16
C LEU A 59 19.11 23.05 5.67
N VAL A 60 17.98 23.16 6.37
CA VAL A 60 17.95 23.03 7.83
C VAL A 60 16.79 22.18 8.30
N ARG A 61 16.90 21.64 9.51
CA ARG A 61 15.79 21.00 10.21
C ARG A 61 14.65 22.00 10.45
N HIS A 62 13.42 21.53 10.26
CA HIS A 62 12.18 22.31 10.43
C HIS A 62 11.14 21.50 11.22
N GLY A 63 11.62 20.80 12.24
CA GLY A 63 10.83 19.96 13.14
C GLY A 63 10.12 18.82 12.43
N HIS A 64 8.93 18.48 12.91
CA HIS A 64 8.13 17.37 12.42
C HIS A 64 6.80 17.82 11.84
N GLY A 65 6.25 17.02 10.94
CA GLY A 65 4.85 17.10 10.56
C GLY A 65 3.93 16.56 11.66
N PRO A 66 2.60 16.70 11.48
CA PRO A 66 1.63 16.08 12.37
C PRO A 66 1.83 14.56 12.40
N GLU A 67 1.54 13.98 13.56
CA GLU A 67 1.55 12.54 13.73
C GLU A 67 0.46 11.89 12.87
N ARG A 68 0.77 10.74 12.30
CA ARG A 68 -0.20 9.91 11.60
C ARG A 68 0.03 8.44 11.89
N LEU A 69 -1.03 7.66 11.79
CA LEU A 69 -0.96 6.21 11.87
C LEU A 69 -0.64 5.62 10.50
N VAL A 70 0.32 4.69 10.47
CA VAL A 70 0.60 3.82 9.32
C VAL A 70 0.17 2.41 9.69
N GLN A 71 -0.72 1.81 8.90
CA GLN A 71 -1.14 0.43 9.10
C GLN A 71 0.00 -0.53 8.73
N THR A 72 0.35 -1.43 9.64
CA THR A 72 1.38 -2.47 9.46
C THR A 72 0.82 -3.84 9.83
N GLY A 73 1.59 -4.91 9.60
CA GLY A 73 1.21 -6.27 10.00
C GLY A 73 1.05 -6.48 11.51
N ILE A 74 1.60 -5.58 12.35
CA ILE A 74 1.45 -5.59 13.82
C ILE A 74 0.44 -4.54 14.32
N GLY A 75 -0.42 -4.07 13.40
CA GLY A 75 -1.41 -3.02 13.64
C GLY A 75 -0.90 -1.60 13.30
N PRO A 76 -1.63 -0.56 13.72
CA PRO A 76 -1.29 0.82 13.42
C PRO A 76 -0.08 1.29 14.22
N VAL A 77 0.92 1.88 13.54
CA VAL A 77 2.11 2.48 14.16
C VAL A 77 2.07 4.00 13.98
N PRO A 78 2.08 4.79 15.07
CA PRO A 78 2.15 6.25 14.98
C PRO A 78 3.53 6.70 14.57
N VAL A 79 3.59 7.64 13.61
CA VAL A 79 4.84 8.17 13.09
C VAL A 79 4.71 9.65 12.75
N ARG A 80 5.82 10.38 12.92
CA ARG A 80 5.95 11.78 12.53
C ARG A 80 7.01 11.89 11.44
N ARG A 81 6.67 12.58 10.35
CA ARG A 81 7.63 12.85 9.27
C ARG A 81 8.58 13.97 9.70
N VAL A 82 9.88 13.78 9.46
CA VAL A 82 10.89 14.86 9.59
C VAL A 82 10.73 15.86 8.45
N LYS A 83 10.72 17.14 8.79
CA LYS A 83 10.63 18.25 7.83
C LYS A 83 11.98 18.93 7.73
N LEU A 84 12.46 19.07 6.50
CA LEU A 84 13.60 19.90 6.17
C LEU A 84 13.13 21.12 5.38
N ARG A 85 13.75 22.28 5.62
CA ARG A 85 13.45 23.54 4.93
C ARG A 85 14.66 23.97 4.12
N ASP A 86 14.45 24.12 2.81
CA ASP A 86 15.35 24.85 1.92
C ASP A 86 15.11 26.36 2.10
N ARG A 87 16.15 27.07 2.54
CA ARG A 87 16.19 28.53 2.73
C ARG A 87 16.62 29.28 1.46
N GLY A 88 17.23 28.59 0.49
CA GLY A 88 17.74 29.19 -0.75
C GLY A 88 16.70 29.26 -1.87
N ALA A 89 15.57 28.57 -1.72
CA ALA A 89 14.47 28.67 -2.66
C ALA A 89 13.74 30.02 -2.52
N GLY A 90 14.07 30.96 -3.39
CA GLY A 90 13.25 32.14 -3.69
C GLY A 90 11.96 31.75 -4.45
N PRO A 91 11.08 32.71 -4.78
CA PRO A 91 9.81 32.46 -5.48
C PRO A 91 9.98 31.74 -6.83
N GLU A 92 11.10 31.96 -7.52
CA GLU A 92 11.39 31.43 -8.86
C GLU A 92 12.60 30.46 -8.88
N GLY A 93 13.18 30.15 -7.72
CA GLY A 93 14.37 29.31 -7.61
C GLY A 93 14.07 27.81 -7.54
N GLU A 94 14.97 26.99 -8.07
CA GLU A 94 14.90 25.53 -7.94
C GLU A 94 14.99 25.11 -6.47
N ARG A 95 13.96 24.43 -5.99
CA ARG A 95 13.81 24.06 -4.57
C ARG A 95 14.27 22.64 -4.33
N ILE A 96 15.20 22.47 -3.39
CA ILE A 96 15.62 21.15 -2.95
C ILE A 96 14.57 20.59 -1.99
N ARG A 97 14.13 19.36 -2.25
CA ARG A 97 13.07 18.70 -1.50
C ARG A 97 13.57 17.41 -0.89
N PHE A 98 13.41 17.30 0.42
CA PHE A 98 13.57 16.03 1.12
C PHE A 98 12.30 15.19 1.01
N ALA A 99 12.43 14.02 0.38
CA ALA A 99 11.43 12.98 0.36
C ALA A 99 12.00 11.74 1.04
N SER A 100 11.33 11.29 2.11
CA SER A 100 11.72 10.09 2.84
C SER A 100 11.37 8.84 2.03
N ASN A 101 12.32 7.93 1.86
CA ASN A 101 12.10 6.62 1.24
C ASN A 101 11.45 5.66 2.24
N ILE A 102 11.85 5.74 3.52
CA ILE A 102 11.28 4.92 4.60
C ILE A 102 9.83 5.32 4.89
N LEU A 103 9.53 6.62 4.91
CA LEU A 103 8.19 7.15 5.18
C LEU A 103 7.74 8.10 4.04
N PRO A 104 7.31 7.55 2.90
CA PRO A 104 6.84 8.33 1.77
C PRO A 104 5.72 9.29 2.14
N ARG A 105 5.57 10.34 1.33
CA ARG A 105 4.47 11.31 1.51
C ARG A 105 3.14 10.56 1.34
N TRP A 106 2.21 10.78 2.26
CA TRP A 106 0.87 10.18 2.25
C TRP A 106 0.80 8.66 2.48
N ALA A 107 1.91 7.97 2.76
CA ALA A 107 1.85 6.56 3.13
C ALA A 107 0.93 6.36 4.35
N ARG A 108 -0.13 5.55 4.17
CA ARG A 108 -1.11 5.17 5.19
C ARG A 108 -1.00 3.71 5.61
N ARG A 109 -0.32 2.88 4.82
CA ARG A 109 -0.10 1.45 5.07
C ARG A 109 1.18 0.98 4.41
N THR A 110 1.64 -0.19 4.82
CA THR A 110 2.81 -0.86 4.25
C THR A 110 2.49 -1.50 2.90
N PRO A 111 3.47 -1.57 1.96
CA PRO A 111 3.26 -2.21 0.66
C PRO A 111 2.79 -3.67 0.75
N SER A 112 3.22 -4.41 1.78
CA SER A 112 2.77 -5.79 2.02
C SER A 112 1.27 -5.88 2.30
N LEU A 113 0.69 -4.92 3.02
CA LEU A 113 -0.76 -4.85 3.22
C LEU A 113 -1.50 -4.45 1.93
N ASP A 114 -0.95 -3.52 1.15
CA ASP A 114 -1.51 -3.19 -0.17
C ASP A 114 -1.52 -4.42 -1.11
N ALA A 115 -0.49 -5.26 -1.05
CA ALA A 115 -0.38 -6.48 -1.84
C ALA A 115 -1.30 -7.62 -1.36
N LEU A 116 -1.65 -7.64 -0.06
CA LEU A 116 -2.54 -8.65 0.50
C LEU A 116 -3.99 -8.47 0.04
N LEU A 117 -4.45 -7.23 -0.12
CA LEU A 117 -5.81 -6.91 -0.54
C LEU A 117 -6.22 -7.60 -1.87
N PRO A 118 -5.41 -7.52 -2.96
CA PRO A 118 -5.65 -8.30 -4.18
C PRO A 118 -5.81 -9.79 -3.96
N ILE A 119 -4.95 -10.35 -3.13
CA ILE A 119 -4.87 -11.80 -2.92
C ILE A 119 -6.14 -12.28 -2.21
N LEU A 120 -6.55 -11.60 -1.15
CA LEU A 120 -7.77 -11.94 -0.42
C LEU A 120 -9.02 -11.82 -1.30
N TYR A 121 -9.05 -10.83 -2.20
CA TYR A 121 -10.16 -10.64 -3.13
C TYR A 121 -10.22 -11.79 -4.14
N LEU A 122 -9.07 -12.17 -4.70
CA LEU A 122 -8.95 -13.33 -5.59
C LEU A 122 -9.30 -14.65 -4.91
N ARG A 123 -9.10 -14.75 -3.59
CA ARG A 123 -9.50 -15.92 -2.78
C ARG A 123 -10.98 -15.93 -2.39
N GLY A 124 -11.76 -14.95 -2.85
CA GLY A 124 -13.21 -14.92 -2.67
C GLY A 124 -13.67 -14.38 -1.32
N VAL A 125 -12.81 -13.67 -0.58
CA VAL A 125 -13.23 -12.91 0.60
C VAL A 125 -14.15 -11.79 0.14
N SER A 126 -15.39 -11.75 0.66
CA SER A 126 -16.34 -10.72 0.25
C SER A 126 -15.91 -9.35 0.78
N MET A 127 -16.27 -8.28 0.07
CA MET A 127 -15.92 -6.90 0.45
C MET A 127 -16.34 -6.52 1.88
N GLY A 128 -17.41 -7.15 2.39
CA GLY A 128 -17.87 -6.98 3.78
C GLY A 128 -17.00 -7.74 4.78
N ASP A 129 -16.65 -8.99 4.47
CA ASP A 129 -15.85 -9.86 5.36
C ASP A 129 -14.40 -9.40 5.48
N PHE A 130 -13.90 -8.60 4.52
CA PHE A 130 -12.56 -8.05 4.55
C PHE A 130 -12.27 -7.23 5.81
N GLN A 131 -13.22 -6.38 6.22
CA GLN A 131 -13.02 -5.51 7.37
C GLN A 131 -13.03 -6.32 8.67
N GLU A 132 -13.88 -7.35 8.75
CA GLU A 132 -13.94 -8.27 9.89
C GLU A 132 -12.67 -9.13 9.98
N ALA A 133 -12.29 -9.79 8.89
CA ALA A 133 -11.12 -10.66 8.84
C ALA A 133 -9.80 -9.90 9.11
N LEU A 134 -9.64 -8.72 8.50
CA LEU A 134 -8.45 -7.90 8.74
C LEU A 134 -8.51 -7.16 10.08
N GLY A 135 -9.69 -6.82 10.58
CA GLY A 135 -9.86 -6.26 11.93
C GLY A 135 -9.46 -7.25 13.02
N ALA A 136 -9.78 -8.53 12.85
CA ALA A 136 -9.35 -9.59 13.77
C ALA A 136 -7.81 -9.75 13.79
N LEU A 137 -7.15 -9.59 12.64
CA LEU A 137 -5.70 -9.76 12.52
C LEU A 137 -4.89 -8.50 12.87
N LEU A 138 -5.38 -7.32 12.53
CA LEU A 138 -4.64 -6.06 12.60
C LEU A 138 -5.11 -5.13 13.74
N GLY A 139 -6.13 -5.57 14.48
CA GLY A 139 -6.78 -4.83 15.57
C GLY A 139 -8.04 -4.08 15.11
N ARG A 140 -8.91 -3.79 16.09
CA ARG A 140 -10.24 -3.16 15.91
C ARG A 140 -10.19 -1.83 15.12
N ASP A 141 -9.05 -1.14 15.14
CA ASP A 141 -8.81 0.10 14.39
C ASP A 141 -7.91 -0.14 13.17
N ALA A 142 -8.46 -0.79 12.14
CA ALA A 142 -7.87 -0.85 10.80
C ALA A 142 -8.51 0.18 9.84
N PRO A 143 -8.51 1.51 10.15
CA PRO A 143 -9.31 2.51 9.41
C PRO A 143 -8.89 2.65 7.94
N ASN A 144 -7.68 2.20 7.60
CA ASN A 144 -7.13 2.28 6.26
C ASN A 144 -7.49 1.04 5.40
N LEU A 145 -8.41 0.18 5.82
CA LEU A 145 -8.87 -1.01 5.10
C LEU A 145 -10.40 -1.00 4.92
N SER A 146 -10.95 0.16 4.56
CA SER A 146 -12.38 0.34 4.33
C SER A 146 -12.85 -0.23 2.98
N PRO A 147 -14.15 -0.53 2.81
CA PRO A 147 -14.74 -0.91 1.52
C PRO A 147 -14.39 0.07 0.39
N ALA A 148 -14.29 1.36 0.69
CA ALA A 148 -13.88 2.39 -0.26
C ALA A 148 -12.43 2.23 -0.73
N ALA A 149 -11.52 1.73 0.11
CA ALA A 149 -10.16 1.42 -0.30
C ALA A 149 -10.13 0.24 -1.28
N ILE A 150 -10.98 -0.77 -1.09
CA ILE A 150 -11.07 -1.91 -1.99
C ILE A 150 -11.77 -1.54 -3.29
N ALA A 151 -12.78 -0.67 -3.24
CA ALA A 151 -13.41 -0.12 -4.45
C ALA A 151 -12.38 0.59 -5.34
N ARG A 152 -11.55 1.48 -4.76
CA ARG A 152 -10.46 2.15 -5.50
C ARG A 152 -9.45 1.16 -6.10
N LEU A 153 -9.14 0.08 -5.37
CA LEU A 153 -8.26 -0.97 -5.87
C LEU A 153 -8.87 -1.70 -7.07
N ARG A 154 -10.14 -2.10 -6.98
CA ARG A 154 -10.90 -2.67 -8.09
C ARG A 154 -10.92 -1.72 -9.30
N ASP A 155 -11.17 -0.43 -9.09
CA ASP A 155 -11.22 0.55 -10.17
C ASP A 155 -9.84 0.66 -10.87
N SER A 156 -8.74 0.56 -10.12
CA SER A 156 -7.39 0.50 -10.70
C SER A 156 -7.17 -0.76 -11.56
N TRP A 157 -7.64 -1.93 -11.11
CA TRP A 157 -7.57 -3.15 -11.93
C TRP A 157 -8.46 -3.09 -13.16
N GLN A 158 -9.64 -2.46 -13.08
CA GLN A 158 -10.48 -2.23 -14.26
C GLN A 158 -9.76 -1.38 -15.29
N ALA A 159 -9.06 -0.32 -14.85
CA ALA A 159 -8.23 0.50 -15.73
C ALA A 159 -7.07 -0.31 -16.34
N ASP A 160 -6.38 -1.13 -15.54
CA ASP A 160 -5.29 -1.98 -16.02
C ASP A 160 -5.78 -3.07 -16.98
N HIS A 161 -6.93 -3.66 -16.71
CA HIS A 161 -7.60 -4.60 -17.61
C HIS A 161 -7.96 -3.92 -18.94
N ALA A 162 -8.58 -2.73 -18.90
CA ALA A 162 -8.92 -1.97 -20.11
C ALA A 162 -7.68 -1.54 -20.91
N ARG A 163 -6.55 -1.30 -20.24
CA ARG A 163 -5.26 -1.04 -20.90
C ARG A 163 -4.69 -2.32 -21.51
N TRP A 164 -4.73 -3.43 -20.78
CA TRP A 164 -4.27 -4.74 -21.24
C TRP A 164 -5.07 -5.23 -22.44
N GLN A 165 -6.39 -5.04 -22.47
CA GLN A 165 -7.25 -5.37 -23.61
C GLN A 165 -6.91 -4.57 -24.88
N ARG A 166 -6.44 -3.32 -24.72
CA ARG A 166 -6.06 -2.42 -25.83
C ARG A 166 -4.57 -2.47 -26.17
N ARG A 167 -3.81 -3.37 -25.54
CA ARG A 167 -2.37 -3.43 -25.75
C ARG A 167 -2.07 -3.82 -27.20
N ASP A 168 -0.99 -3.26 -27.73
CA ASP A 168 -0.51 -3.66 -29.05
C ASP A 168 0.04 -5.10 -29.00
N LEU A 169 -0.36 -5.89 -29.98
CA LEU A 169 0.09 -7.27 -30.19
C LEU A 169 0.93 -7.42 -31.46
N ALA A 170 1.17 -6.34 -32.22
CA ALA A 170 1.87 -6.39 -33.50
C ALA A 170 3.30 -6.94 -33.40
N VAL A 171 3.97 -6.72 -32.26
CA VAL A 171 5.33 -7.22 -32.01
C VAL A 171 5.34 -8.69 -31.56
N ARG A 172 4.18 -9.29 -31.29
CA ARG A 172 4.06 -10.69 -30.86
C ARG A 172 3.70 -11.57 -32.05
N HIS A 173 4.64 -12.42 -32.44
CA HIS A 173 4.37 -13.51 -33.38
C HIS A 173 3.85 -14.70 -32.60
N TYR A 174 2.70 -15.25 -33.00
CA TYR A 174 2.14 -16.47 -32.42
C TYR A 174 2.17 -17.57 -33.47
N ALA A 175 2.87 -18.67 -33.18
CA ALA A 175 2.90 -19.85 -34.05
C ALA A 175 1.57 -20.62 -33.97
N TYR A 176 0.93 -20.60 -32.80
CA TYR A 176 -0.37 -21.21 -32.55
C TYR A 176 -1.26 -20.29 -31.72
N LEU A 177 -2.56 -20.36 -31.98
CA LEU A 177 -3.62 -19.71 -31.23
C LEU A 177 -4.69 -20.75 -30.90
N TRP A 178 -5.10 -20.80 -29.64
CA TRP A 178 -6.22 -21.61 -29.15
C TRP A 178 -7.32 -20.68 -28.65
N ALA A 179 -8.56 -21.03 -28.98
CA ALA A 179 -9.76 -20.37 -28.49
C ALA A 179 -10.60 -21.38 -27.71
N ASP A 180 -10.95 -21.06 -26.47
CA ASP A 180 -11.75 -21.92 -25.60
C ASP A 180 -12.84 -21.12 -24.88
N GLY A 181 -13.96 -21.76 -24.56
CA GLY A 181 -15.08 -21.16 -23.84
C GLY A 181 -15.14 -21.67 -22.41
N ILE A 182 -14.91 -20.78 -21.44
CA ILE A 182 -15.03 -21.09 -20.02
C ILE A 182 -16.36 -20.59 -19.51
N TYR A 183 -17.24 -21.51 -19.09
CA TYR A 183 -18.53 -21.15 -18.50
C TYR A 183 -18.36 -20.78 -17.03
N LEU A 184 -18.81 -19.57 -16.68
CA LEU A 184 -18.76 -19.03 -15.33
C LEU A 184 -20.17 -18.70 -14.87
N GLN A 185 -20.60 -19.32 -13.76
CA GLN A 185 -21.83 -18.95 -13.07
C GLN A 185 -21.50 -17.93 -11.99
N ALA A 186 -21.73 -16.65 -12.26
CA ALA A 186 -21.63 -15.62 -11.23
C ALA A 186 -22.79 -15.78 -10.22
N ARG A 187 -22.52 -15.47 -8.94
CA ARG A 187 -23.55 -15.47 -7.90
C ARG A 187 -24.62 -14.43 -8.26
N MET A 188 -25.89 -14.81 -8.10
CA MET A 188 -27.07 -13.97 -8.38
C MET A 188 -27.38 -13.69 -9.85
N GLU A 189 -26.57 -14.16 -10.80
CA GLU A 189 -26.90 -14.06 -12.23
C GLU A 189 -27.84 -15.20 -12.67
N PRO A 190 -28.85 -14.93 -13.51
CA PRO A 190 -29.84 -15.92 -13.92
C PRO A 190 -29.28 -16.99 -14.88
N GLN A 191 -28.14 -16.73 -15.52
CA GLN A 191 -27.52 -17.64 -16.48
C GLN A 191 -26.00 -17.61 -16.37
N ALA A 192 -25.36 -18.73 -16.68
CA ALA A 192 -23.91 -18.81 -16.81
C ALA A 192 -23.46 -18.01 -18.03
N GLU A 193 -22.45 -17.16 -17.83
CA GLU A 193 -21.80 -16.44 -18.93
C GLU A 193 -20.69 -17.31 -19.51
N CYS A 194 -20.49 -17.22 -20.82
CA CYS A 194 -19.37 -17.89 -21.49
C CYS A 194 -18.25 -16.87 -21.70
N MET A 195 -17.09 -17.15 -21.12
CA MET A 195 -15.88 -16.37 -21.35
C MET A 195 -15.07 -17.03 -22.46
N LEU A 196 -15.00 -16.39 -23.62
CA LEU A 196 -14.07 -16.77 -24.68
C LEU A 196 -12.66 -16.38 -24.25
N VAL A 197 -11.73 -17.33 -24.22
CA VAL A 197 -10.33 -17.14 -23.84
C VAL A 197 -9.45 -17.51 -25.03
N LEU A 198 -8.48 -16.63 -25.33
CA LEU A 198 -7.47 -16.84 -26.36
C LEU A 198 -6.10 -17.04 -25.72
N ILE A 199 -5.47 -18.19 -25.99
CA ILE A 199 -4.08 -18.48 -25.62
C ILE A 199 -3.24 -18.54 -26.89
N GLY A 200 -2.09 -17.86 -26.90
CA GLY A 200 -1.13 -17.89 -27.99
C GLY A 200 0.16 -18.58 -27.56
N ALA A 201 0.81 -19.32 -28.45
CA ALA A 201 2.18 -19.79 -28.24
C ALA A 201 3.16 -19.02 -29.13
N THR A 202 4.21 -18.45 -28.53
CA THR A 202 5.29 -17.79 -29.26
C THR A 202 6.17 -18.83 -29.99
N PRO A 203 7.01 -18.42 -30.97
CA PRO A 203 7.94 -19.33 -31.64
C PRO A 203 8.89 -20.06 -30.69
N GLU A 204 9.18 -19.47 -29.53
CA GLU A 204 10.01 -20.06 -28.47
C GLU A 204 9.23 -21.08 -27.60
N GLY A 205 7.96 -21.35 -27.92
CA GLY A 205 7.11 -22.31 -27.22
C GLY A 205 6.46 -21.76 -25.94
N LYS A 206 6.56 -20.46 -25.67
CA LYS A 206 5.94 -19.84 -24.48
C LYS A 206 4.46 -19.60 -24.72
N LYS A 207 3.61 -20.15 -23.85
CA LYS A 207 2.16 -19.89 -23.85
C LYS A 207 1.84 -18.60 -23.11
N GLU A 208 0.98 -17.78 -23.69
CA GLU A 208 0.57 -16.49 -23.14
C GLU A 208 -0.92 -16.26 -23.36
N LEU A 209 -1.57 -15.62 -22.38
CA LEU A 209 -2.94 -15.13 -22.54
C LEU A 209 -2.95 -13.97 -23.53
N VAL A 210 -3.65 -14.14 -24.64
CA VAL A 210 -3.79 -13.15 -25.71
C VAL A 210 -4.94 -12.22 -25.40
N GLY A 211 -6.08 -12.77 -25.04
CA GLY A 211 -7.29 -12.00 -24.77
C GLY A 211 -8.35 -12.86 -24.10
N PHE A 212 -9.32 -12.22 -23.49
CA PHE A 212 -10.58 -12.88 -23.15
C PHE A 212 -11.73 -11.88 -23.25
N GLN A 213 -12.91 -12.40 -23.57
CA GLN A 213 -14.14 -11.62 -23.65
C GLN A 213 -15.29 -12.42 -23.05
N VAL A 214 -16.05 -11.76 -22.18
CA VAL A 214 -17.28 -12.32 -21.63
C VAL A 214 -18.41 -12.05 -22.61
N GLY A 215 -19.21 -13.07 -22.90
CA GLY A 215 -20.38 -12.99 -23.74
C GLY A 215 -21.54 -13.78 -23.16
N VAL A 216 -22.75 -13.30 -23.43
CA VAL A 216 -23.99 -14.05 -23.26
C VAL A 216 -24.31 -14.76 -24.56
N ARG A 217 -24.86 -15.97 -24.44
CA ARG A 217 -25.35 -16.74 -25.59
C ARG A 217 -26.75 -16.27 -25.98
#